data_AF-Q7NJI2-F1
#
_entry.id   AF-Q7NJI2-F1
#
_cell.length_a   1.000
_cell.length_b   1.000
_cell.length_c   1.000
_cell.angle_alpha   90.00
_cell.angle_beta   90.00
_cell.angle_gamma   90.00
#
_symmetry.space_group_name_H-M   'P 1'
#
loop_
_entity.id
_entity.type
_entity.pdbx_description
1 polymer ?
#
loop_
_entity_poly.entity_id
_entity_poly.type
_entity_poly.pdbx_seq_one_letter_code
_entity_poly.pdbx_strand_id
1 'polypeptide(L)'
;MSANPYESENHARDEDKPPSAPGGLGPLDPVEPPETPPRGTARKRGRPQGKRSDPTYVLASAYIPAQLHQQVKIALIKADLEYSELVAQLLREWLEHQP
;
A
#
# COMPACT_ATOMS: atom_id res chain seq x y z
N MET A 1 -25.03 -19.08 -16.30
CA MET A 1 -24.56 -18.73 -14.95
C MET A 1 -23.04 -18.78 -14.99
N SER A 2 -22.38 -17.64 -15.22
CA SER A 2 -20.91 -17.58 -15.30
C SER A 2 -20.36 -17.19 -13.93
N ALA A 3 -19.58 -18.08 -13.34
CA ALA A 3 -18.89 -17.85 -12.08
C ALA A 3 -17.79 -16.78 -12.25
N ASN A 4 -17.69 -15.88 -11.28
CA ASN A 4 -16.73 -14.78 -11.24
C ASN A 4 -15.37 -15.30 -10.72
N PRO A 5 -14.25 -15.13 -11.45
CA PRO A 5 -12.96 -15.74 -11.11
C PRO A 5 -12.15 -14.99 -10.02
N TYR A 6 -12.78 -14.17 -9.18
CA TYR A 6 -12.10 -13.35 -8.16
C TYR A 6 -12.44 -13.74 -6.71
N GLU A 7 -13.10 -14.87 -6.48
CA GLU A 7 -13.29 -15.44 -5.14
C GLU A 7 -12.59 -16.79 -5.06
N SER A 8 -11.33 -16.81 -4.61
CA SER A 8 -10.64 -18.01 -4.09
C SER A 8 -9.27 -17.62 -3.55
N GLU A 9 -9.21 -16.84 -2.46
CA GLU A 9 -8.04 -16.84 -1.57
C GLU A 9 -8.33 -16.04 -0.28
N ASN A 10 -9.24 -16.58 0.54
CA ASN A 10 -9.37 -16.19 1.94
C ASN A 10 -8.87 -17.32 2.83
N HIS A 11 -7.59 -17.18 3.25
CA HIS A 11 -7.02 -17.56 4.54
C HIS A 11 -7.66 -18.74 5.30
N ALA A 12 -7.06 -19.93 5.15
CA ALA A 12 -7.01 -20.92 6.23
C ALA A 12 -5.63 -20.82 6.89
N ARG A 13 -5.52 -20.00 7.94
CA ARG A 13 -4.44 -20.15 8.93
C ARG A 13 -4.93 -21.18 9.93
N ASP A 14 -4.65 -22.45 9.63
CA ASP A 14 -4.76 -23.52 10.62
C ASP A 14 -3.82 -23.21 11.79
N GLU A 15 -4.38 -23.33 12.98
CA GLU A 15 -3.83 -22.93 14.26
C GLU A 15 -2.70 -23.88 14.68
N ASP A 16 -1.45 -23.58 14.32
CA ASP A 16 -0.30 -24.23 14.94
C ASP A 16 0.01 -23.53 16.28
N LYS A 17 -0.86 -23.83 17.26
CA LYS A 17 -0.69 -23.42 18.66
C LYS A 17 0.39 -24.31 19.30
N PRO A 18 1.56 -23.78 19.70
CA PRO A 18 2.56 -24.58 20.39
C PRO A 18 2.03 -25.03 21.78
N PRO A 19 2.34 -26.25 22.23
CA PRO A 19 1.80 -26.79 23.47
C PRO A 19 2.33 -26.02 24.70
N SER A 20 1.41 -25.67 25.61
CA SER A 20 1.73 -25.11 26.92
C SER A 20 2.73 -25.99 27.67
N ALA A 21 3.87 -25.41 28.04
CA ALA A 21 4.86 -26.05 28.90
C ALA A 21 4.29 -26.27 30.32
N PRO A 22 4.59 -27.41 30.97
CA PRO A 22 4.25 -27.64 32.37
C PRO A 22 5.18 -26.85 33.29
N GLY A 23 4.62 -26.37 34.40
CA GLY A 23 5.24 -25.42 35.32
C GLY A 23 6.52 -25.90 36.00
N GLY A 24 7.35 -24.90 36.32
CA GLY A 24 8.47 -25.00 37.25
C GLY A 24 8.84 -23.58 37.68
N LEU A 25 8.20 -23.07 38.73
CA LEU A 25 8.56 -21.80 39.37
C LEU A 25 9.81 -22.03 40.23
N GLY A 26 10.99 -21.80 39.65
CA GLY A 26 12.18 -21.48 40.44
C GLY A 26 12.12 -20.01 40.90
N PRO A 27 12.80 -19.63 41.99
CA PRO A 27 12.83 -18.23 42.44
C PRO A 27 13.42 -17.34 41.33
N LEU A 28 12.66 -16.32 40.93
CA LEU A 28 13.10 -15.31 39.98
C LEU A 28 14.05 -14.36 40.69
N ASP A 29 15.36 -14.50 40.47
CA ASP A 29 16.27 -13.37 40.69
C ASP A 29 15.83 -12.22 39.77
N PRO A 30 15.72 -10.97 40.25
CA PRO A 30 15.41 -9.84 39.38
C PRO A 30 16.58 -9.59 38.42
N VAL A 31 16.48 -10.08 37.19
CA VAL A 31 17.40 -9.69 36.11
C VAL A 31 17.04 -8.26 35.70
N GLU A 32 17.88 -7.32 36.10
CA GLU A 32 17.84 -5.94 35.64
C GLU A 32 17.92 -5.91 34.09
N PRO A 33 16.95 -5.30 33.38
CA PRO A 33 16.95 -5.31 31.93
C PRO A 33 18.14 -4.47 31.41
N PRO A 34 18.88 -4.94 30.38
CA PRO A 34 20.00 -4.19 29.85
C PRO A 34 19.52 -2.85 29.27
N GLU A 35 20.09 -1.74 29.75
CA GLU A 35 19.86 -0.42 29.19
C GLU A 35 20.25 -0.41 27.70
N THR A 36 19.26 -0.30 26.82
CA THR A 36 19.51 -0.11 25.40
C THR A 36 20.14 1.27 25.17
N PRO A 37 21.28 1.39 24.47
CA PRO A 37 21.87 2.69 24.18
C PRO A 37 20.91 3.53 23.34
N PRO A 38 20.96 4.88 23.45
CA PRO A 38 20.05 5.78 22.76
C PRO A 38 20.13 5.54 21.26
N ARG A 39 19.00 5.12 20.69
CA ARG A 39 18.82 4.91 19.25
C ARG A 39 19.06 6.25 18.55
N GLY A 40 20.28 6.45 18.06
CA GLY A 40 20.62 7.58 17.23
C GLY A 40 19.59 7.74 16.12
N THR A 41 19.12 8.97 15.90
CA THR A 41 18.19 9.30 14.81
C THR A 41 18.96 9.28 13.49
N ALA A 42 19.39 8.10 13.06
CA ALA A 42 19.75 7.87 11.68
C ALA A 42 18.45 8.05 10.90
N ARG A 43 18.30 9.21 10.25
CA ARG A 43 17.23 9.45 9.28
C ARG A 43 17.31 8.29 8.30
N LYS A 44 16.38 7.34 8.40
CA LYS A 44 16.25 6.27 7.43
C LYS A 44 16.14 6.99 6.09
N ARG A 45 17.14 6.84 5.24
CA ARG A 45 17.06 7.26 3.84
C ARG A 45 16.06 6.31 3.21
N GLY A 46 14.78 6.61 3.45
CA GLY A 46 13.66 5.82 3.02
C GLY A 46 13.58 5.81 1.50
N ARG A 47 12.67 4.98 0.97
CA ARG A 47 12.26 5.04 -0.43
C ARG A 47 12.00 6.51 -0.80
N PRO A 48 12.46 6.99 -1.97
CA PRO A 48 12.18 8.35 -2.42
C PRO A 48 10.71 8.71 -2.20
N GLN A 49 10.44 9.95 -1.77
CA GLN A 49 9.08 10.46 -1.68
C GLN A 49 8.38 10.26 -3.02
N GLY A 50 7.36 9.40 -3.05
CA GLY A 50 6.49 9.29 -4.22
C GLY A 50 5.46 10.41 -4.25
N LYS A 51 4.65 10.48 -5.31
CA LYS A 51 3.56 11.47 -5.47
C LYS A 51 2.63 11.57 -4.25
N ARG A 52 2.44 10.47 -3.51
CA ARG A 52 1.64 10.42 -2.26
C ARG A 52 2.16 11.27 -1.11
N SER A 53 3.45 11.60 -1.15
CA SER A 53 4.11 12.39 -0.10
C SER A 53 4.41 13.81 -0.54
N ASP A 54 4.13 14.15 -1.80
CA ASP A 54 4.25 15.50 -2.32
C ASP A 54 2.98 16.30 -1.96
N PRO A 55 3.08 17.43 -1.22
CA PRO A 55 1.91 18.22 -0.81
C PRO A 55 1.21 18.93 -1.98
N THR A 56 1.82 18.99 -3.16
CA THR A 56 1.20 19.59 -4.36
C THR A 56 0.26 18.64 -5.09
N TYR A 57 0.28 17.35 -4.74
CA TYR A 57 -0.60 16.33 -5.32
C TYR A 57 -1.68 15.90 -4.33
N VAL A 58 -2.91 15.78 -4.85
CA VAL A 58 -4.05 15.20 -4.12
C VAL A 58 -4.46 13.89 -4.77
N LEU A 59 -4.84 12.90 -3.95
CA LEU A 59 -5.38 11.64 -4.45
C LEU A 59 -6.84 11.84 -4.87
N ALA A 60 -7.09 11.75 -6.18
CA ALA A 60 -8.44 11.77 -6.75
C ALA A 60 -8.81 10.37 -7.25
N SER A 61 -9.96 9.86 -6.81
CA SER A 61 -10.51 8.57 -7.25
C SER A 61 -11.92 8.76 -7.82
N ALA A 62 -12.18 8.16 -8.97
CA ALA A 62 -13.48 8.20 -9.64
C ALA A 62 -13.81 6.84 -10.26
N TYR A 63 -15.10 6.55 -10.41
CA TYR A 63 -15.54 5.36 -11.14
C TYR A 63 -15.56 5.62 -12.63
N ILE A 64 -14.98 4.69 -13.40
CA ILE A 64 -15.03 4.67 -14.86
C ILE A 64 -15.41 3.26 -15.34
N PRO A 65 -15.98 3.11 -16.55
CA PRO A 65 -16.27 1.80 -17.10
C PRO A 65 -15.02 0.91 -17.13
N ALA A 66 -15.16 -0.35 -16.67
CA ALA A 66 -14.02 -1.26 -16.55
C ALA A 66 -13.27 -1.47 -17.87
N GLN A 67 -14.01 -1.59 -18.98
CA GLN A 67 -13.43 -1.76 -20.31
C GLN A 67 -12.62 -0.53 -20.75
N LEU A 68 -13.10 0.67 -20.45
CA LEU A 68 -12.39 1.91 -20.73
C LEU A 68 -11.07 1.97 -19.93
N HIS A 69 -11.13 1.65 -18.64
CA HIS A 69 -9.94 1.61 -17.79
C HIS A 69 -8.85 0.66 -18.34
N GLN A 70 -9.24 -0.55 -18.79
CA GLN A 70 -8.29 -1.51 -19.37
C GLN A 70 -7.67 -1.00 -20.67
N GLN A 71 -8.49 -0.46 -21.57
CA GLN A 71 -8.01 0.08 -22.84
C GLN A 71 -7.02 1.23 -22.64
N VAL A 72 -7.35 2.17 -21.75
CA VAL A 72 -6.48 3.29 -21.39
C VAL A 72 -5.16 2.78 -20.81
N LYS A 73 -5.20 1.82 -19.88
CA LYS A 73 -3.98 1.26 -19.29
C LYS A 73 -3.07 0.61 -20.34
N ILE A 74 -3.64 -0.15 -21.29
CA ILE A 74 -2.88 -0.76 -22.39
C ILE A 74 -2.26 0.32 -23.28
N ALA A 75 -3.04 1.36 -23.63
CA ALA A 75 -2.55 2.46 -24.45
C ALA A 75 -1.40 3.22 -23.77
N LEU A 76 -1.50 3.47 -22.47
CA LEU A 76 -0.48 4.15 -21.68
C LEU A 76 0.83 3.37 -21.59
N ILE A 77 0.78 2.05 -21.44
CA ILE A 77 1.99 1.19 -21.46
C ILE A 77 2.71 1.32 -22.81
N LYS A 78 1.97 1.35 -23.92
CA LYS A 78 2.56 1.51 -25.26
C LYS A 78 3.16 2.90 -25.47
N ALA A 79 2.61 3.92 -24.81
CA ALA A 79 3.05 5.30 -24.92
C ALA A 79 4.12 5.70 -23.89
N ASP A 80 4.49 4.81 -22.96
CA ASP A 80 5.36 5.09 -21.80
C ASP A 80 4.90 6.32 -20.98
N LEU A 81 3.58 6.39 -20.73
CA LEU A 81 2.94 7.49 -19.99
C LEU A 81 2.27 7.01 -18.71
N GLU A 82 2.26 7.86 -17.69
CA GLU A 82 1.58 7.58 -16.43
C GLU A 82 0.10 8.00 -16.45
N TYR A 83 -0.76 7.19 -15.82
CA TYR A 83 -2.20 7.46 -15.75
C TYR A 83 -2.52 8.80 -15.07
N SER A 84 -1.77 9.17 -14.03
CA SER A 84 -1.97 10.45 -13.33
C SER A 84 -1.68 11.66 -14.23
N GLU A 85 -0.70 11.55 -15.14
CA GLU A 85 -0.37 12.63 -16.07
C GLU A 85 -1.47 12.81 -17.12
N LEU A 86 -1.99 11.69 -17.65
CA LEU A 86 -3.15 11.71 -18.56
C LEU A 86 -4.35 12.41 -17.90
N VAL A 87 -4.71 12.01 -16.68
CA VAL A 87 -5.84 12.62 -15.96
C VAL A 87 -5.57 14.09 -15.66
N ALA A 88 -4.35 14.46 -15.24
CA ALA A 88 -4.01 15.85 -14.99
C ALA A 88 -4.10 16.73 -16.24
N GLN A 89 -3.70 16.21 -17.42
CA GLN A 89 -3.85 16.92 -18.68
C GLN A 89 -5.32 17.10 -19.06
N LEU A 90 -6.12 16.03 -19.03
CA LEU A 90 -7.55 16.10 -19.36
C LEU A 90 -8.32 17.07 -18.45
N LEU A 91 -7.97 17.12 -17.16
CA LEU A 91 -8.58 18.06 -16.21
C LEU A 91 -8.17 19.51 -16.50
N ARG A 92 -6.92 19.78 -16.89
CA ARG A 92 -6.47 21.12 -17.30
C ARG A 92 -7.18 21.56 -18.58
N GLU A 93 -7.20 20.71 -19.59
CA GLU A 93 -7.89 20.97 -20.86
C GLU A 93 -9.38 21.22 -20.62
N TRP A 94 -10.02 20.45 -19.74
CA TRP A 94 -11.42 20.67 -19.38
C TRP A 94 -11.65 22.05 -18.73
N LEU A 95 -10.76 22.48 -17.83
CA LEU A 95 -10.82 23.81 -17.19
C LEU A 95 -10.66 24.96 -18.20
N GLU A 96 -9.82 24.80 -19.22
CA GLU A 96 -9.65 25.80 -20.29
C GLU A 96 -10.94 26.01 -21.12
N HIS A 97 -11.82 25.01 -21.14
CA HIS A 97 -13.09 25.05 -21.88
C HIS A 97 -14.30 25.36 -20.99
N GLN A 98 -14.11 25.63 -19.69
CA GLN A 98 -15.20 26.07 -18.83
C GLN A 98 -15.48 27.57 -18.99
N PRO A 99 -16.76 27.99 -18.95
CA PRO A 99 -17.15 29.41 -19.01
C PRO A 99 -16.77 30.20 -17.76
#